data_AF-A0A0S4UA14-F1
#
_entry.id   AF-A0A0S4UA14-F1
#
_cell.length_a   1.000
_cell.length_b   1.000
_cell.length_c   1.000
_cell.angle_alpha   90.00
_cell.angle_beta   90.00
_cell.angle_gamma   90.00
#
_symmetry.space_group_name_H-M   'P 1'
#
loop_
_entity.id
_entity.type
_entity.pdbx_description
1 polymer ?
#
loop_
_entity_poly.entity_id
_entity_poly.type
_entity_poly.pdbx_seq_one_letter_code
_entity_poly.pdbx_strand_id
1 'polypeptide(L)'
;MITKPLTPAQRAILTRAIKDSNGRLDWFPETVKGGARLFALNGLANRTLIAKSGTDWLVTPAGYRVIEMLELVTSQAAAPASEAEPFRAITRKPQRMREDTKLAHMVELMRRPGGATMQEMCEATGWQPNTIIATVCGPLKKQHGFKIISVRRYSIESECTEQADQST
;
A
#
# COMPACT_ATOMS: atom_id res chain seq x y z
N MET A 1 -15.53 2.47 -1.15
CA MET A 1 -14.23 2.89 -0.56
C MET A 1 -13.48 1.63 -0.14
N ILE A 2 -12.27 1.40 -0.65
CA ILE A 2 -11.50 0.17 -0.37
C ILE A 2 -10.84 0.34 1.00
N THR A 3 -11.44 -0.24 2.04
CA THR A 3 -10.85 -0.23 3.39
C THR A 3 -9.64 -1.17 3.41
N LYS A 4 -8.46 -0.64 3.75
CA LYS A 4 -7.23 -1.43 3.79
C LYS A 4 -7.38 -2.55 4.85
N PRO A 5 -7.13 -3.83 4.52
CA PRO A 5 -7.34 -4.93 5.47
C PRO A 5 -6.51 -4.75 6.74
N LEU A 6 -7.05 -5.20 7.87
CA LEU A 6 -6.34 -5.19 9.15
C LEU A 6 -5.02 -5.97 9.01
N THR A 7 -3.93 -5.41 9.51
CA THR A 7 -2.64 -6.12 9.48
C THR A 7 -2.64 -7.29 10.46
N PRO A 8 -1.81 -8.33 10.23
CA PRO A 8 -1.75 -9.49 11.13
C PRO A 8 -1.46 -9.11 12.58
N ALA A 9 -0.60 -8.11 12.81
CA ALA A 9 -0.29 -7.60 14.13
C ALA A 9 -1.49 -6.90 14.79
N GLN A 10 -2.24 -6.07 14.04
CA GLN A 10 -3.45 -5.42 14.54
C GLN A 10 -4.51 -6.43 14.95
N ARG A 11 -4.68 -7.49 14.15
CA ARG A 11 -5.59 -8.59 14.47
C ARG A 11 -5.17 -9.30 15.75
N ALA A 12 -3.90 -9.68 15.86
CA ALA A 12 -3.39 -10.37 17.06
C ALA A 12 -3.59 -9.55 18.34
N ILE A 13 -3.33 -8.24 18.29
CA ILE A 13 -3.55 -7.32 19.42
C ILE A 13 -5.02 -7.32 19.84
N LEU A 14 -5.95 -7.15 18.90
CA LEU A 14 -7.38 -7.13 19.20
C LEU A 14 -7.89 -8.48 19.72
N THR A 15 -7.49 -9.59 19.09
CA THR A 15 -7.87 -10.94 19.52
C THR A 15 -7.38 -11.24 20.94
N ARG A 16 -6.13 -10.88 21.27
CA ARG A 16 -5.59 -11.05 22.62
C ARG A 16 -6.30 -10.16 23.63
N ALA A 17 -6.55 -8.89 23.29
CA ALA A 17 -7.27 -7.96 24.15
C ALA A 17 -8.66 -8.48 24.53
N ILE A 18 -9.38 -9.07 23.56
CA ILE A 18 -10.71 -9.65 23.78
C ILE A 18 -10.62 -10.91 24.66
N LYS A 19 -9.66 -11.81 24.40
CA LYS A 19 -9.55 -13.10 25.09
C LYS A 19 -9.03 -13.00 26.52
N ASP A 20 -8.03 -12.15 26.77
CA ASP A 20 -7.30 -12.15 28.04
C ASP A 20 -7.55 -10.91 28.91
N SER A 21 -8.05 -9.83 28.32
CA SER A 21 -8.05 -8.50 28.97
C SER A 21 -9.40 -7.79 28.87
N ASN A 22 -10.48 -8.53 28.56
CA ASN A 22 -11.84 -8.00 28.44
C ASN A 22 -11.95 -6.73 27.57
N GLY A 23 -11.16 -6.67 26.49
CA GLY A 23 -11.09 -5.54 25.58
C GLY A 23 -10.03 -4.50 25.92
N ARG A 24 -9.19 -4.66 26.95
CA ARG A 24 -8.07 -3.75 27.23
C ARG A 24 -6.82 -4.13 26.44
N LEU A 25 -6.18 -3.15 25.80
CA LEU A 25 -4.96 -3.35 25.01
C LEU A 25 -3.70 -3.16 25.87
N ASP A 26 -3.39 -4.14 26.73
CA ASP A 26 -2.14 -4.16 27.51
C ASP A 26 -0.99 -4.89 26.79
N TRP A 27 -1.31 -5.77 25.85
CA TRP A 27 -0.32 -6.63 25.19
C TRP A 27 -0.03 -6.22 23.74
N PHE A 28 1.24 -6.25 23.36
CA PHE A 28 1.72 -5.97 22.01
C PHE A 28 2.78 -7.01 21.61
N PRO A 29 2.75 -7.51 20.35
CA PRO A 29 3.76 -8.45 19.87
C PRO A 29 5.13 -7.78 19.72
N GLU A 30 6.21 -8.54 19.92
CA GLU A 30 7.58 -8.01 19.84
C GLU A 30 7.95 -7.41 18.48
N THR A 31 7.21 -7.76 17.42
CA THR A 31 7.35 -7.19 16.08
C THR A 31 6.95 -5.71 16.02
N VAL A 32 6.18 -5.21 17.00
CA VAL A 32 5.65 -3.84 17.04
C VAL A 32 6.31 -3.06 18.18
N LYS A 33 7.44 -2.41 17.88
CA LYS A 33 8.21 -1.60 18.84
C LYS A 33 8.09 -0.10 18.54
N GLY A 34 8.12 0.72 19.59
CA GLY A 34 8.20 2.18 19.50
C GLY A 34 7.11 2.80 18.61
N GLY A 35 7.52 3.55 17.58
CA GLY A 35 6.61 4.25 16.68
C GLY A 35 5.60 3.35 15.95
N ALA A 36 5.93 2.09 15.69
CA ALA A 36 4.99 1.14 15.07
C ALA A 36 3.76 0.87 15.95
N ARG A 37 3.92 0.94 17.28
CA ARG A 37 2.81 0.83 18.24
C ARG A 37 1.86 2.02 18.12
N LEU A 38 2.40 3.23 18.05
CA LEU A 38 1.58 4.43 17.83
C LEU A 38 0.86 4.38 16.48
N PHE A 39 1.52 3.92 15.41
CA PHE A 39 0.87 3.75 14.11
C PHE A 39 -0.25 2.70 14.15
N ALA A 40 -0.04 1.59 14.84
CA ALA A 40 -1.08 0.57 15.01
C ALA A 40 -2.28 1.12 15.77
N LEU A 41 -2.05 1.83 16.88
CA LEU A 41 -3.10 2.47 17.69
C LEU A 41 -3.85 3.55 16.92
N ASN A 42 -3.15 4.47 16.26
CA ASN A 42 -3.78 5.50 15.41
C ASN A 42 -4.61 4.88 14.29
N GLY A 43 -4.09 3.82 13.64
CA GLY A 43 -4.81 3.11 12.60
C GLY A 43 -6.09 2.42 13.08
N LEU A 44 -6.10 1.89 14.31
CA LEU A 44 -7.27 1.28 14.94
C LEU A 44 -8.26 2.33 15.44
N ALA A 45 -7.76 3.43 16.03
CA ALA A 45 -8.57 4.53 16.54
C ALA A 45 -9.28 5.30 15.43
N ASN A 46 -8.60 5.58 14.31
CA ASN A 46 -9.21 6.21 13.13
C ASN A 46 -10.36 5.39 12.52
N ARG A 47 -10.34 4.07 12.75
CA ARG A 47 -11.39 3.15 12.32
C ARG A 47 -12.44 2.90 13.40
N THR A 48 -12.40 3.66 14.49
CA THR A 48 -13.28 3.55 15.66
C THR A 48 -13.32 2.15 16.28
N LEU A 49 -12.30 1.32 16.05
CA LEU A 49 -12.21 -0.06 16.59
C LEU A 49 -11.71 -0.07 18.03
N ILE A 50 -10.97 0.96 18.42
CA ILE A 50 -10.53 1.20 19.79
C ILE A 50 -10.86 2.62 20.20
N ALA A 51 -11.07 2.83 21.49
CA ALA A 51 -11.29 4.13 22.11
C ALA A 51 -10.30 4.30 23.27
N LYS A 52 -9.84 5.54 23.46
CA LYS A 52 -8.98 5.88 24.59
C LYS A 52 -9.84 6.00 25.85
N SER A 53 -9.47 5.27 26.90
CA SER A 53 -10.09 5.32 28.22
C SER A 53 -9.00 5.66 29.25
N GLY A 54 -8.87 6.95 29.55
CA GLY A 54 -7.80 7.46 30.41
C GLY A 54 -6.41 7.19 29.82
N THR A 55 -5.63 6.36 30.51
CA THR A 55 -4.27 5.97 30.14
C THR A 55 -4.22 4.78 29.18
N ASP A 56 -5.34 4.06 29.05
CA ASP A 56 -5.43 2.79 28.35
C ASP A 56 -6.29 2.87 27.10
N TRP A 57 -6.20 1.84 26.27
CA TRP A 57 -7.02 1.67 25.09
C TRP A 57 -7.98 0.51 25.28
N LEU A 58 -9.26 0.75 25.01
CA LEU A 58 -10.33 -0.25 25.07
C LEU A 58 -10.87 -0.54 23.67
N VAL A 59 -11.17 -1.79 23.39
CA VAL A 59 -11.87 -2.22 22.18
C VAL A 59 -13.32 -1.72 22.24
N THR A 60 -13.77 -1.09 21.17
CA THR A 60 -15.16 -0.61 21.05
C THR A 60 -16.08 -1.72 20.54
N PRO A 61 -17.41 -1.56 20.64
CA PRO A 61 -18.36 -2.51 20.03
C PRO A 61 -18.12 -2.76 18.54
N ALA A 62 -17.60 -1.77 17.81
CA ALA A 62 -17.20 -1.94 16.42
C ALA A 62 -15.97 -2.87 16.27
N GLY A 63 -14.99 -2.73 17.17
CA GLY A 63 -13.83 -3.63 17.23
C GLY A 63 -14.20 -5.09 17.49
N TYR A 64 -15.11 -5.34 18.43
CA TYR A 64 -15.63 -6.68 18.72
C TYR A 64 -16.28 -7.33 17.49
N ARG A 65 -17.18 -6.61 16.81
CA ARG A 65 -17.84 -7.11 15.59
C ARG A 65 -16.87 -7.48 14.48
N VAL A 66 -15.81 -6.69 14.31
CA VAL A 66 -14.81 -6.96 13.26
C VAL A 66 -14.01 -8.22 13.55
N ILE A 67 -13.65 -8.47 14.82
CA ILE A 67 -12.94 -9.70 15.19
C ILE A 67 -13.86 -10.91 15.11
N GLU A 68 -15.10 -10.80 15.59
CA GLU A 68 -16.10 -11.85 15.50
C GLU A 68 -16.35 -12.24 14.04
N MET A 69 -16.59 -11.26 13.15
CA MET A 69 -16.77 -11.51 11.73
C MET A 69 -15.53 -12.17 11.09
N LEU A 70 -14.33 -11.83 11.55
CA LEU A 70 -13.09 -12.39 11.00
C LEU A 70 -12.81 -13.81 11.52
N GLU A 71 -13.17 -14.12 12.76
CA GLU A 71 -13.11 -15.49 13.31
C GLU A 71 -14.17 -16.40 12.67
N LEU A 72 -15.37 -15.87 12.37
CA LEU A 72 -16.41 -16.62 11.65
C LEU A 72 -16.00 -16.97 10.23
N VAL A 73 -15.41 -16.03 9.48
CA VAL A 73 -14.88 -16.27 8.12
C VAL A 73 -13.71 -17.26 8.13
N THR A 74 -12.95 -17.34 9.21
CA THR A 74 -11.84 -18.29 9.36
C THR A 74 -12.34 -19.69 9.74
N SER A 75 -13.44 -19.79 10.50
CA SER A 75 -14.02 -21.06 10.96
C SER A 75 -14.91 -21.74 9.90
N GLN A 76 -15.50 -20.97 8.99
CA GLN A 76 -16.29 -21.50 7.87
C GLN A 76 -15.45 -22.07 6.70
N ALA A 77 -14.12 -22.06 6.82
CA ALA A 77 -13.22 -22.66 5.84
C ALA A 77 -12.96 -24.18 6.05
N ALA A 78 -13.70 -24.84 6.97
CA ALA A 78 -13.44 -26.22 7.39
C ALA A 78 -14.62 -27.21 7.20
N ALA A 79 -15.50 -27.02 6.20
CA ALA A 79 -16.42 -28.07 5.73
C ALA A 79 -16.73 -27.94 4.21
N PRO A 80 -16.87 -29.06 3.45
CA PRO A 80 -16.90 -29.05 1.98
C PRO A 80 -18.31 -29.03 1.36
N ALA A 81 -18.36 -28.70 0.05
CA ALA A 81 -19.50 -28.77 -0.90
C ALA A 81 -20.54 -27.61 -0.80
N SER A 82 -21.04 -26.98 -1.85
CA SER A 82 -20.92 -27.14 -3.31
C SER A 82 -21.39 -25.83 -3.98
N GLU A 83 -20.67 -25.40 -5.02
CA GLU A 83 -21.14 -24.71 -6.23
C GLU A 83 -22.12 -23.52 -6.15
N ALA A 84 -21.60 -22.29 -6.32
CA ALA A 84 -22.19 -21.24 -7.18
C ALA A 84 -21.20 -20.05 -7.36
N GLU A 85 -20.29 -20.21 -8.32
CA GLU A 85 -19.78 -19.23 -9.31
C GLU A 85 -19.14 -17.87 -8.89
N PRO A 86 -18.13 -17.40 -9.65
CA PRO A 86 -16.84 -17.08 -9.05
C PRO A 86 -16.42 -15.63 -9.29
N PHE A 87 -16.04 -14.91 -8.22
CA PHE A 87 -15.22 -13.71 -8.37
C PHE A 87 -13.88 -13.87 -7.64
N ARG A 88 -12.98 -14.56 -8.34
CA ARG A 88 -11.52 -14.57 -8.24
C ARG A 88 -10.96 -14.34 -6.84
N ALA A 89 -10.76 -15.46 -6.16
CA ALA A 89 -9.63 -15.65 -5.28
C ALA A 89 -8.33 -15.28 -6.04
N ILE A 90 -7.72 -14.14 -5.72
CA ILE A 90 -6.29 -13.98 -5.96
C ILE A 90 -5.61 -14.77 -4.86
N THR A 91 -5.47 -16.07 -5.11
CA THR A 91 -4.49 -16.91 -4.43
C THR A 91 -3.13 -16.29 -4.70
N ARG A 92 -2.62 -15.52 -3.73
CA ARG A 92 -1.22 -15.13 -3.70
C ARG A 92 -0.41 -16.40 -3.45
N LYS A 93 -0.11 -17.13 -4.52
CA LYS A 93 1.11 -17.93 -4.57
C LYS A 93 2.26 -17.00 -4.16
N PRO A 94 3.23 -17.45 -3.35
CA PRO A 94 4.48 -16.75 -3.24
C PRO A 94 5.17 -16.89 -4.60
N GLN A 95 4.92 -15.94 -5.50
CA GLN A 95 5.66 -15.83 -6.75
C GLN A 95 7.06 -15.31 -6.41
N ARG A 96 7.89 -16.18 -5.83
CA ARG A 96 9.33 -16.07 -6.06
C ARG A 96 9.57 -16.39 -7.54
N MET A 97 10.45 -15.61 -8.15
CA MET A 97 10.93 -15.70 -9.55
C MET A 97 9.97 -15.15 -10.61
N ARG A 98 10.03 -13.83 -10.78
CA ARG A 98 10.41 -13.14 -12.03
C ARG A 98 10.52 -11.66 -11.72
N GLU A 99 11.52 -11.33 -10.89
CA GLU A 99 11.89 -9.94 -10.60
C GLU A 99 12.56 -9.29 -11.82
N ASP A 100 12.88 -10.08 -12.84
CA ASP A 100 13.68 -9.66 -13.99
C ASP A 100 12.85 -9.18 -15.19
N THR A 101 11.55 -9.51 -15.31
CA THR A 101 10.83 -9.14 -16.55
C THR A 101 10.40 -7.66 -16.56
N LYS A 102 9.75 -7.18 -15.48
CA LYS A 102 9.24 -5.80 -15.45
C LYS A 102 10.32 -4.75 -15.22
N LEU A 103 11.29 -5.06 -14.35
CA LEU A 103 12.47 -4.21 -14.15
C LEU A 103 13.31 -4.12 -15.43
N ALA A 104 13.55 -5.23 -16.13
CA ALA A 104 14.29 -5.19 -17.40
C ALA A 104 13.57 -4.40 -18.48
N HIS A 105 12.23 -4.51 -18.59
CA HIS A 105 11.46 -3.71 -19.55
C HIS A 105 11.59 -2.21 -19.27
N MET A 106 11.53 -1.81 -17.99
CA MET A 106 11.72 -0.41 -17.60
C MET A 106 13.16 0.07 -17.87
N VAL A 107 14.18 -0.75 -17.60
CA VAL A 107 15.59 -0.41 -17.90
C VAL A 107 15.83 -0.29 -19.39
N GLU A 108 15.26 -1.20 -20.20
CA GLU A 108 15.35 -1.15 -21.66
C GLU A 108 14.72 0.13 -22.21
N LEU A 109 13.55 0.54 -21.68
CA LEU A 109 12.94 1.82 -22.03
C LEU A 109 13.86 3.01 -21.71
N MET A 110 14.49 3.01 -20.53
CA MET A 110 15.40 4.08 -20.12
C MET A 110 16.73 4.09 -20.90
N ARG A 111 17.16 2.95 -21.48
CA ARG A 111 18.37 2.86 -22.32
C ARG A 111 18.17 3.45 -23.72
N ARG A 112 16.93 3.67 -24.16
CA ARG A 112 16.64 4.27 -25.48
C ARG A 112 17.23 5.69 -25.57
N PRO A 113 17.67 6.14 -26.77
CA PRO A 113 18.31 7.44 -26.97
C PRO A 113 17.41 8.69 -26.75
N GLY A 114 16.22 8.54 -26.17
CA GLY A 114 15.36 9.65 -25.70
C GLY A 114 15.01 9.59 -24.21
N GLY A 115 15.54 8.61 -23.47
CA GLY A 115 15.09 8.28 -22.12
C GLY A 115 13.67 7.69 -22.11
N ALA A 116 13.08 7.58 -20.93
CA ALA A 116 11.70 7.15 -20.75
C ALA A 116 10.96 8.15 -19.86
N THR A 117 9.75 8.52 -20.26
CA THR A 117 8.88 9.35 -19.43
C THR A 117 8.22 8.53 -18.33
N MET A 118 7.77 9.20 -17.26
CA MET A 118 7.05 8.53 -16.17
C MET A 118 5.80 7.80 -16.67
N GLN A 119 5.09 8.37 -17.64
CA GLN A 119 3.88 7.79 -18.21
C GLN A 119 4.17 6.52 -19.01
N GLU A 120 5.17 6.54 -19.89
CA GLU A 120 5.60 5.35 -20.64
C GLU A 120 6.06 4.21 -19.72
N MET A 121 6.76 4.56 -18.63
CA MET A 121 7.15 3.58 -17.62
C MET A 121 5.94 2.99 -16.88
N CYS A 122 4.92 3.80 -16.56
CA CYS A 122 3.66 3.32 -15.98
C CYS A 122 2.93 2.36 -16.92
N GLU A 123 2.81 2.72 -18.20
CA GLU A 123 2.10 1.92 -19.21
C GLU A 123 2.79 0.58 -19.47
N ALA A 124 4.12 0.57 -19.58
CA ALA A 124 4.88 -0.65 -19.85
C ALA A 124 4.95 -1.63 -18.66
N THR A 125 4.94 -1.11 -17.42
CA THR A 125 5.09 -1.95 -16.21
C THR A 125 3.76 -2.24 -15.49
N GLY A 126 2.75 -1.41 -15.73
CA GLY A 126 1.52 -1.34 -14.96
C GLY A 126 1.73 -0.82 -13.53
N TRP A 127 2.87 -0.18 -13.25
CA TRP A 127 3.17 0.38 -11.93
C TRP A 127 2.60 1.78 -11.76
N GLN A 128 2.19 2.08 -10.53
CA GLN A 128 1.84 3.44 -10.13
C GLN A 128 3.09 4.33 -10.08
N PRO A 129 2.96 5.65 -10.29
CA PRO A 129 4.09 6.57 -10.34
C PRO A 129 4.97 6.53 -9.07
N ASN A 130 4.34 6.39 -7.90
CA ASN A 130 5.07 6.28 -6.63
C ASN A 130 5.98 5.04 -6.56
N THR A 131 5.55 3.93 -7.17
CA THR A 131 6.32 2.69 -7.23
C THR A 131 7.53 2.85 -8.17
N ILE A 132 7.35 3.55 -9.29
CA ILE A 132 8.45 3.84 -10.23
C ILE A 132 9.48 4.74 -9.55
N ILE A 133 9.05 5.81 -8.87
CA ILE A 133 9.95 6.69 -8.10
C ILE A 133 10.73 5.88 -7.06
N ALA A 134 10.05 5.03 -6.28
CA ALA A 134 10.71 4.18 -5.29
C ALA A 134 11.75 3.24 -5.93
N THR A 135 11.42 2.68 -7.10
CA THR A 135 12.29 1.75 -7.83
C THR A 135 13.52 2.46 -8.42
N VAL A 136 13.31 3.62 -9.02
CA VAL A 136 14.34 4.48 -9.62
C VAL A 136 15.31 4.98 -8.55
N CYS A 137 14.81 5.45 -7.41
CA CYS A 137 15.66 5.98 -6.34
C CYS A 137 16.33 4.88 -5.49
N GLY A 138 15.72 3.70 -5.39
CA GLY A 138 16.20 2.60 -4.54
C GLY A 138 16.91 1.51 -5.34
N PRO A 139 16.19 0.46 -5.77
CA PRO A 139 16.73 -0.70 -6.48
C PRO A 139 17.70 -0.36 -7.62
N LEU A 140 17.32 0.54 -8.52
CA LEU A 140 18.14 0.82 -9.71
C LEU A 140 19.49 1.46 -9.38
N LYS A 141 19.51 2.37 -8.41
CA LYS A 141 20.74 3.05 -7.97
C LYS A 141 21.59 2.17 -7.06
N LYS A 142 20.97 1.45 -6.10
CA LYS A 142 21.67 0.70 -5.06
C LYS A 142 22.03 -0.74 -5.46
N GLN A 143 21.16 -1.43 -6.19
CA GLN A 143 21.37 -2.84 -6.55
C GLN A 143 21.98 -3.00 -7.95
N HIS A 144 21.62 -2.14 -8.90
CA HIS A 144 22.10 -2.23 -10.28
C HIS A 144 23.15 -1.19 -10.67
N GLY A 145 23.49 -0.24 -9.78
CA GLY A 145 24.58 0.72 -10.00
C GLY A 145 24.37 1.69 -11.17
N PHE A 146 23.12 1.89 -11.63
CA PHE A 146 22.87 2.78 -12.76
C PHE A 146 22.95 4.26 -12.37
N LYS A 147 23.61 5.07 -13.21
CA LYS A 147 23.59 6.54 -13.11
C LYS A 147 22.36 7.08 -13.85
N ILE A 148 21.28 7.30 -13.12
CA ILE A 148 20.02 7.82 -13.66
C ILE A 148 20.04 9.35 -13.63
N ILE A 149 19.73 9.97 -14.77
CA ILE A 149 19.56 11.42 -14.92
C ILE A 149 18.07 11.69 -15.11
N SER A 150 17.45 12.43 -14.19
CA SER A 150 16.06 12.87 -14.33
C SER A 150 16.03 14.32 -14.78
N VAL A 151 15.37 14.61 -15.89
CA VAL A 151 15.09 15.98 -16.34
C VAL A 151 13.62 16.28 -16.09
N ARG A 152 13.34 17.37 -15.39
CA ARG A 152 11.98 17.89 -15.26
C ARG A 152 11.78 18.96 -16.32
N ARG A 153 11.02 18.68 -17.37
CA ARG A 153 10.59 19.74 -18.30
C ARG A 153 9.53 20.60 -17.61
N TYR A 154 9.81 21.88 -17.48
CA TYR A 154 8.77 22.90 -17.32
C TYR A 154 8.39 23.34 -18.73
N SER A 155 7.14 23.08 -19.14
CA SER A 155 6.58 23.81 -20.29
C SER A 155 6.27 25.21 -19.79
N ILE A 156 7.08 26.18 -20.19
CA ILE A 156 6.65 27.58 -20.21
C ILE A 156 6.04 27.75 -21.59
N GLU A 157 4.72 27.67 -21.69
CA GLU A 157 4.02 28.14 -22.88
C GLU A 157 4.10 29.68 -22.85
N SER A 158 5.20 30.22 -23.37
CA SER A 158 5.31 31.66 -23.66
C SER A 158 4.48 31.95 -24.89
N GLU A 159 3.20 32.24 -24.68
CA GLU A 159 2.34 32.90 -25.65
C GLU A 159 2.85 34.36 -25.79
N CYS A 160 3.78 34.58 -26.72
CA CYS A 160 4.18 35.93 -27.13
C CYS A 160 3.22 36.36 -28.23
N THR A 161 2.11 36.99 -27.84
CA THR A 161 1.22 37.69 -28.77
C THR A 161 1.92 38.95 -29.27
N GLU A 162 2.60 38.80 -30.40
CA GLU A 162 3.01 39.93 -31.24
C GLU A 162 1.73 40.57 -31.82
N GLN A 163 1.16 41.53 -31.08
CA GLN A 163 0.07 42.35 -31.58
C GLN A 163 0.63 43.35 -32.59
N ALA A 164 0.29 43.12 -33.85
CA ALA A 164 0.62 43.96 -34.98
C ALA A 164 0.10 45.39 -34.79
N ASP A 165 1.02 46.32 -35.07
CA ASP A 165 0.82 47.69 -35.51
C ASP A 165 -0.39 47.82 -36.46
N GLN A 166 -1.42 48.54 -36.02
CA GLN A 166 -2.47 49.05 -36.91
C GLN A 166 -2.41 50.57 -36.88
N SER A 167 -1.56 51.09 -37.77
CA SER A 167 -1.60 52.45 -38.28
C SER A 167 -2.68 52.56 -39.36
N THR A 168 -3.74 53.34 -39.12
CA THR A 168 -4.51 54.13 -40.11
C THR A 168 -5.49 55.03 -39.36
#